data_AF-A0A177WHJ9-F1
#
_entry.id   AF-A0A177WHJ9-F1
#
_cell.length_a   1.000
_cell.length_b   1.000
_cell.length_c   1.000
_cell.angle_alpha   90.00
_cell.angle_beta   90.00
_cell.angle_gamma   90.00
#
_symmetry.space_group_name_H-M   'P 1'
#
loop_
_entity.id
_entity.type
_entity.pdbx_description
1 polymer ?
#
loop_
_entity_poly.entity_id
_entity_poly.type
_entity_poly.pdbx_seq_one_letter_code
_entity_poly.pdbx_strand_id
1 'polypeptide(L)'
;MGKITPESIRQISKGCLTDNANLNDILSLLKYCKSPSPDIAHAAITSLQFVFSKLIASGMLEKRQSDGKSSTELATWLRENRAQYFEVLRETMSHTEPRLQLVSFEKHIQLLKNIAEHHNEFQSNLFLPLVEVLLCQESISGPLLAKVVHTLNKHDDLRFFFFRSASKVLTDQYSGKKTESTPLINIQNAYTIISKLSPAPDSFDSMKLLCEYNLAEGKDENPNPFTQPTIYCRAFSNCWLAFMRHSLPREIYKSCLESLHQKIIPYLSKPVLLMDFLVDAYNTDGIIRLLALNGIFTLITEHNLDYPDFYAKLYALFDSNLLHYKYRARFFRLADIFLSSSYLPSYLGCSICQTYGTLVLDSSACRNHYDPSFYF
;
A
#
# COMPACT_ATOMS: atom_id res chain seq x y z
N MET A 1 -31.66 6.16 36.15
CA MET A 1 -30.87 5.48 35.09
C MET A 1 -29.41 5.73 35.39
N GLY A 2 -28.66 4.70 35.78
CA GLY A 2 -27.25 4.85 36.17
C GLY A 2 -26.40 5.38 35.01
N LYS A 3 -25.43 6.25 35.29
CA LYS A 3 -24.47 6.71 34.27
C LYS A 3 -23.78 5.49 33.67
N ILE A 4 -23.86 5.32 32.36
CA ILE A 4 -23.14 4.27 31.63
C ILE A 4 -21.65 4.57 31.76
N THR A 5 -20.90 3.63 32.32
CA THR A 5 -19.45 3.72 32.48
C THR A 5 -18.73 2.70 31.60
N PRO A 6 -17.45 2.91 31.25
CA PRO A 6 -16.64 1.90 30.56
C PRO A 6 -16.65 0.53 31.24
N GLU A 7 -16.73 0.50 32.57
CA GLU A 7 -16.80 -0.73 33.36
C GLU A 7 -18.13 -1.46 33.18
N SER A 8 -19.25 -0.74 33.17
CA SER A 8 -20.56 -1.34 32.89
C SER A 8 -20.60 -1.99 31.50
N ILE A 9 -19.96 -1.40 30.49
CA ILE A 9 -19.86 -1.96 29.14
C ILE A 9 -19.08 -3.28 29.13
N ARG A 10 -17.98 -3.34 29.88
CA ARG A 10 -17.21 -4.56 30.04
C ARG A 10 -18.01 -5.66 30.73
N GLN A 11 -18.83 -5.31 31.72
CA GLN A 11 -19.74 -6.26 32.39
C GLN A 11 -20.80 -6.79 31.43
N ILE A 12 -21.44 -5.92 30.64
CA ILE A 12 -22.40 -6.32 29.59
C ILE A 12 -21.75 -7.34 28.64
N SER A 13 -20.52 -7.07 28.18
CA SER A 13 -19.83 -7.99 27.28
C SER A 13 -19.51 -9.36 27.88
N LYS A 14 -19.31 -9.45 29.20
CA LYS A 14 -19.12 -10.73 29.89
C LYS A 14 -20.45 -11.47 30.04
N GLY A 15 -21.53 -10.77 30.40
CA GLY A 15 -22.87 -11.35 30.51
C GLY A 15 -23.44 -11.81 29.16
N CYS A 16 -23.05 -11.17 28.06
CA CYS A 16 -23.43 -11.58 26.70
C CYS A 16 -22.99 -13.02 26.36
N LEU A 17 -21.93 -13.54 26.99
CA LEU A 17 -21.38 -14.87 26.71
C LEU A 17 -21.88 -15.95 27.68
N THR A 18 -22.65 -15.60 28.71
CA THR A 18 -23.10 -16.58 29.73
C THR A 18 -24.38 -17.31 29.32
N ASP A 19 -25.26 -16.65 28.58
CA ASP A 19 -26.53 -17.23 28.11
C ASP A 19 -26.87 -16.70 26.71
N ASN A 20 -27.44 -17.58 25.88
CA ASN A 20 -27.89 -17.24 24.52
C ASN A 20 -28.99 -16.15 24.54
N ALA A 21 -29.75 -16.03 25.64
CA ALA A 21 -30.74 -14.97 25.82
C ALA A 21 -30.11 -13.56 25.87
N ASN A 22 -28.85 -13.46 26.31
CA ASN A 22 -28.14 -12.20 26.45
C ASN A 22 -27.44 -11.77 25.15
N LEU A 23 -27.52 -12.55 24.07
CA LEU A 23 -26.92 -12.18 22.77
C LEU A 23 -27.50 -10.86 22.21
N ASN A 24 -28.70 -10.48 22.61
CA ASN A 24 -29.31 -9.19 22.27
C ASN A 24 -28.47 -7.98 22.75
N ASP A 25 -27.61 -8.17 23.76
CA ASP A 25 -26.70 -7.12 24.24
C ASP A 25 -25.67 -6.70 23.18
N ILE A 26 -25.44 -7.51 22.14
CA ILE A 26 -24.63 -7.14 20.97
C ILE A 26 -25.19 -5.86 20.32
N LEU A 27 -26.51 -5.72 20.22
CA LEU A 27 -27.14 -4.53 19.65
C LEU A 27 -26.91 -3.30 20.52
N SER A 28 -26.91 -3.47 21.83
CA SER A 28 -26.59 -2.40 22.79
C SER A 28 -25.12 -1.98 22.67
N LEU A 29 -24.20 -2.95 22.59
CA LEU A 29 -22.78 -2.71 22.39
C LEU A 29 -22.48 -2.00 21.06
N LEU A 30 -23.16 -2.39 19.97
CA LEU A 30 -23.05 -1.72 18.67
C LEU A 30 -23.48 -0.25 18.76
N LYS A 31 -24.56 0.05 19.49
CA LYS A 31 -24.98 1.45 19.75
C LYS A 31 -23.93 2.22 20.54
N TYR A 32 -23.35 1.61 21.58
CA TYR A 32 -22.31 2.27 22.38
C TYR A 32 -21.01 2.52 21.62
N CYS A 33 -20.70 1.75 20.58
CA CYS A 33 -19.56 2.03 19.70
C CYS A 33 -19.68 3.39 19.00
N LYS A 34 -20.91 3.86 18.75
CA LYS A 34 -21.21 5.17 18.14
C LYS A 34 -21.48 6.27 19.18
N SER A 35 -21.12 6.04 20.44
CA SER A 35 -21.31 7.02 21.52
C SER A 35 -20.48 8.29 21.27
N PRO A 36 -20.99 9.49 21.60
CA PRO A 36 -20.22 10.72 21.51
C PRO A 36 -19.05 10.77 22.52
N SER A 37 -19.11 9.94 23.57
CA SER A 37 -18.00 9.83 24.52
C SER A 37 -16.97 8.82 24.01
N PRO A 38 -15.70 9.24 23.81
CA PRO A 38 -14.70 8.38 23.22
C PRO A 38 -14.25 7.23 24.15
N ASP A 39 -14.33 7.41 25.47
CA ASP A 39 -14.05 6.35 26.43
C ASP A 39 -15.10 5.24 26.36
N ILE A 40 -16.38 5.63 26.21
CA ILE A 40 -17.49 4.70 26.05
C ILE A 40 -17.39 3.97 24.72
N ALA A 41 -17.13 4.70 23.62
CA ALA A 41 -16.93 4.11 22.29
C ALA A 41 -15.74 3.13 22.27
N HIS A 42 -14.60 3.52 22.82
CA HIS A 42 -13.41 2.66 22.91
C HIS A 42 -13.70 1.39 23.73
N ALA A 43 -14.37 1.53 24.88
CA ALA A 43 -14.75 0.39 25.70
C ALA A 43 -15.70 -0.55 24.95
N ALA A 44 -16.70 -0.01 24.26
CA ALA A 44 -17.66 -0.79 23.48
C ALA A 44 -17.00 -1.54 22.32
N ILE A 45 -16.14 -0.88 21.55
CA ILE A 45 -15.37 -1.49 20.46
C ILE A 45 -14.53 -2.67 21.00
N THR A 46 -13.79 -2.44 22.09
CA THR A 46 -12.94 -3.48 22.68
C THR A 46 -13.77 -4.65 23.21
N SER A 47 -14.88 -4.36 23.88
CA SER A 47 -15.80 -5.36 24.42
C SER A 47 -16.46 -6.19 23.33
N LEU A 48 -16.89 -5.55 22.24
CA LEU A 48 -17.55 -6.22 21.13
C LEU A 48 -16.57 -7.10 20.33
N GLN A 49 -15.33 -6.64 20.17
CA GLN A 49 -14.25 -7.50 19.64
C GLN A 49 -14.06 -8.75 20.50
N PHE A 50 -14.02 -8.61 21.83
CA PHE A 50 -13.89 -9.76 22.73
C PHE A 50 -15.05 -10.76 22.56
N VAL A 51 -16.29 -10.27 22.52
CA VAL A 51 -17.48 -11.11 22.30
C VAL A 51 -17.38 -11.86 20.97
N PHE A 52 -17.16 -11.17 19.85
CA PHE A 52 -17.08 -11.84 18.55
C PHE A 52 -15.90 -12.81 18.45
N SER A 53 -14.78 -12.53 19.10
CA SER A 53 -13.64 -13.45 19.13
C SER A 53 -13.99 -14.77 19.81
N LYS A 54 -14.76 -14.72 20.91
CA LYS A 54 -15.25 -15.91 21.61
C LYS A 54 -16.31 -16.64 20.80
N LEU A 55 -17.23 -15.91 20.17
CA LEU A 55 -18.25 -16.51 19.31
C LEU A 55 -17.65 -17.23 18.09
N ILE A 56 -16.62 -16.65 17.46
CA ILE A 56 -15.87 -17.28 16.38
C ILE A 56 -15.16 -18.54 16.89
N ALA A 57 -14.42 -18.46 17.99
CA ALA A 57 -13.73 -19.62 18.55
C ALA A 57 -14.68 -20.78 18.93
N SER A 58 -15.93 -20.47 19.29
CA SER A 58 -16.97 -21.47 19.59
C SER A 58 -17.65 -22.08 18.35
N GLY A 59 -17.40 -21.53 17.16
CA GLY A 59 -18.04 -21.94 15.91
C GLY A 59 -19.54 -21.61 15.81
N MET A 60 -20.08 -20.71 16.65
CA MET A 60 -21.50 -20.33 16.64
C MET A 60 -21.94 -19.56 15.38
N LEU A 61 -20.98 -19.06 14.59
CA LEU A 61 -21.27 -18.34 13.34
C LEU A 61 -21.40 -19.27 12.12
N GLU A 62 -21.04 -20.55 12.27
CA GLU A 62 -21.07 -21.55 11.21
C GLU A 62 -22.46 -22.19 11.05
N LYS A 63 -22.79 -22.57 9.81
CA LYS A 63 -23.94 -23.44 9.55
C LYS A 63 -23.53 -24.88 9.81
N ARG A 64 -24.00 -25.48 10.92
CA ARG A 64 -23.86 -26.93 11.12
C ARG A 64 -24.97 -27.66 10.36
N GLN A 65 -24.59 -28.65 9.55
CA GLN A 65 -25.54 -29.43 8.73
C GLN A 65 -26.57 -30.23 9.57
N SER A 66 -26.28 -30.46 10.85
CA SER A 66 -27.14 -31.16 11.81
C SER A 66 -28.19 -30.29 12.49
N ASP A 67 -28.13 -28.97 12.32
CA ASP A 67 -28.87 -28.06 13.18
C ASP A 67 -30.22 -27.64 12.58
N GLY A 68 -31.25 -27.56 13.43
CA GLY A 68 -32.58 -27.10 13.05
C GLY A 68 -32.62 -25.63 12.57
N LYS A 69 -33.73 -25.23 11.93
CA LYS A 69 -33.93 -23.89 11.33
C LYS A 69 -33.53 -22.72 12.26
N SER A 70 -33.85 -22.81 13.56
CA SER A 70 -33.55 -21.76 14.54
C SER A 70 -32.05 -21.51 14.77
N SER A 71 -31.22 -22.57 14.75
CA SER A 71 -29.76 -22.42 14.88
C SER A 71 -29.17 -21.76 13.63
N THR A 72 -29.69 -22.10 12.44
CA THR A 72 -29.23 -21.46 11.19
C THR A 72 -29.61 -19.99 11.08
N GLU A 73 -30.76 -19.61 11.65
CA GLU A 73 -31.20 -18.21 11.75
C GLU A 73 -30.30 -17.44 12.71
N LEU A 74 -29.99 -18.01 13.89
CA LEU A 74 -29.07 -17.40 14.86
C LEU A 74 -27.67 -17.18 14.27
N ALA A 75 -27.09 -18.19 13.60
CA ALA A 75 -25.79 -18.06 12.95
C ALA A 75 -25.79 -16.98 11.85
N THR A 76 -26.91 -16.82 11.14
CA THR A 76 -27.06 -15.78 10.11
C THR A 76 -27.16 -14.40 10.75
N TRP A 77 -27.96 -14.25 11.80
CA TRP A 77 -28.06 -13.03 12.59
C TRP A 77 -26.71 -12.62 13.20
N LEU A 78 -25.94 -13.57 13.74
CA LEU A 78 -24.59 -13.29 14.27
C LEU A 78 -23.62 -12.82 13.18
N ARG A 79 -23.68 -13.40 11.97
CA ARG A 79 -22.87 -12.97 10.83
C ARG A 79 -23.24 -11.56 10.37
N GLU A 80 -24.52 -11.20 10.36
CA GLU A 80 -25.00 -9.86 10.03
C GLU A 80 -24.52 -8.82 11.06
N ASN A 81 -24.66 -9.11 12.35
CA ASN A 81 -24.16 -8.21 13.40
C ASN A 81 -22.63 -8.07 13.39
N ARG A 82 -21.90 -9.14 13.03
CA ARG A 82 -20.45 -9.06 12.80
C ARG A 82 -20.13 -8.15 11.62
N ALA A 83 -20.90 -8.22 10.52
CA ALA A 83 -20.73 -7.34 9.38
C ALA A 83 -20.99 -5.88 9.77
N GLN A 84 -22.03 -5.59 10.54
CA GLN A 84 -22.28 -4.26 11.11
C GLN A 84 -21.13 -3.79 12.00
N TYR A 85 -20.56 -4.68 12.83
CA TYR A 85 -19.40 -4.33 13.63
C TYR A 85 -18.18 -3.98 12.77
N PHE A 86 -17.94 -4.70 11.68
CA PHE A 86 -16.89 -4.36 10.72
C PHE A 86 -17.11 -2.99 10.07
N GLU A 87 -18.36 -2.62 9.75
CA GLU A 87 -18.68 -1.26 9.27
C GLU A 87 -18.39 -0.21 10.34
N VAL A 88 -18.82 -0.42 11.58
CA VAL A 88 -18.55 0.50 12.69
C VAL A 88 -17.05 0.73 12.86
N LEU A 89 -16.24 -0.32 12.80
CA LEU A 89 -14.78 -0.20 12.87
C LEU A 89 -14.22 0.65 11.73
N ARG A 90 -14.71 0.44 10.50
CA ARG A 90 -14.30 1.23 9.32
C ARG A 90 -14.70 2.69 9.44
N GLU A 91 -15.93 2.98 9.82
CA GLU A 91 -16.43 4.35 10.06
C GLU A 91 -15.58 5.05 11.14
N THR A 92 -15.25 4.34 12.22
CA THR A 92 -14.49 4.89 13.36
C THR A 92 -13.02 5.16 13.00
N MET A 93 -12.47 4.57 11.94
CA MET A 93 -11.12 4.93 11.46
C MET A 93 -11.03 6.36 10.93
N SER A 94 -12.16 6.98 10.57
CA SER A 94 -12.24 8.39 10.16
C SER A 94 -12.61 9.33 11.32
N HIS A 95 -12.69 8.82 12.55
CA HIS A 95 -13.06 9.61 13.73
C HIS A 95 -11.99 10.67 14.04
N THR A 96 -12.37 11.83 14.59
CA THR A 96 -11.44 12.93 14.90
C THR A 96 -10.36 12.55 15.92
N GLU A 97 -10.71 11.69 16.88
CA GLU A 97 -9.81 11.20 17.92
C GLU A 97 -8.89 10.06 17.44
N PRO A 98 -7.55 10.24 17.43
CA PRO A 98 -6.61 9.22 16.94
C PRO A 98 -6.66 7.90 17.72
N ARG A 99 -6.98 7.94 19.02
CA ARG A 99 -7.07 6.73 19.86
C ARG A 99 -8.18 5.79 19.37
N LEU A 100 -9.29 6.36 18.91
CA LEU A 100 -10.39 5.59 18.33
C LEU A 100 -10.05 5.04 16.95
N GLN A 101 -9.31 5.78 16.13
CA GLN A 101 -8.82 5.28 14.86
C GLN A 101 -7.91 4.06 15.04
N LEU A 102 -6.95 4.16 15.97
CA LEU A 102 -5.99 3.10 16.27
C LEU A 102 -6.66 1.84 16.80
N VAL A 103 -7.52 1.96 17.82
CA VAL A 103 -8.21 0.79 18.37
C VAL A 103 -9.10 0.14 17.30
N SER A 104 -9.73 0.93 16.43
CA SER A 104 -10.60 0.38 15.40
C SER A 104 -9.81 -0.44 14.37
N PHE A 105 -8.69 0.08 13.89
CA PHE A 105 -7.81 -0.67 12.99
C PHE A 105 -7.26 -1.94 13.65
N GLU A 106 -6.76 -1.85 14.88
CA GLU A 106 -6.23 -3.01 15.61
C GLU A 106 -7.27 -4.10 15.83
N LYS A 107 -8.49 -3.71 16.23
CA LYS A 107 -9.58 -4.65 16.47
C LYS A 107 -10.13 -5.25 15.17
N HIS A 108 -10.06 -4.51 14.06
CA HIS A 108 -10.38 -5.02 12.74
C HIS A 108 -9.40 -6.12 12.31
N ILE A 109 -8.09 -5.86 12.40
CA ILE A 109 -7.05 -6.84 12.08
C ILE A 109 -7.12 -8.05 13.01
N GLN A 110 -7.34 -7.84 14.32
CA GLN A 110 -7.48 -8.93 15.28
C GLN A 110 -8.68 -9.82 14.98
N LEU A 111 -9.82 -9.25 14.57
CA LEU A 111 -10.99 -10.03 14.22
C LEU A 111 -10.77 -10.80 12.90
N LEU A 112 -10.14 -10.18 11.90
CA LEU A 112 -9.75 -10.87 10.67
C LEU A 112 -8.82 -12.04 10.95
N LYS A 113 -7.85 -11.86 11.84
CA LYS A 113 -6.96 -12.93 12.31
C LYS A 113 -7.75 -14.11 12.88
N ASN A 114 -8.64 -13.84 13.84
CA ASN A 114 -9.45 -14.88 14.48
C ASN A 114 -10.32 -15.66 13.48
N ILE A 115 -10.90 -14.95 12.49
CA ILE A 115 -11.68 -15.59 11.41
C ILE A 115 -10.76 -16.47 10.55
N ALA A 116 -9.60 -15.96 10.15
CA ALA A 116 -8.66 -16.69 9.31
C ALA A 116 -8.11 -17.94 10.00
N GLU A 117 -7.83 -17.88 11.30
CA GLU A 117 -7.42 -19.05 12.10
C GLU A 117 -8.56 -20.07 12.24
N HIS A 118 -9.80 -19.62 12.48
CA HIS A 118 -10.94 -20.50 12.61
C HIS A 118 -11.28 -21.24 11.30
N HIS A 119 -11.18 -20.57 10.15
CA HIS A 119 -11.42 -21.17 8.83
C HIS A 119 -10.17 -21.80 8.21
N ASN A 120 -9.00 -21.61 8.82
CA ASN A 120 -7.70 -21.99 8.25
C ASN A 120 -7.45 -21.41 6.84
N GLU A 121 -8.01 -20.22 6.56
CA GLU A 121 -7.90 -19.54 5.27
C GLU A 121 -8.08 -18.02 5.44
N PHE A 122 -7.22 -17.24 4.79
CA PHE A 122 -7.33 -15.78 4.78
C PHE A 122 -8.54 -15.28 3.97
N GLN A 123 -9.47 -14.61 4.65
CA GLN A 123 -10.71 -14.10 4.08
C GLN A 123 -10.50 -12.74 3.34
N SER A 124 -10.02 -12.81 2.10
CA SER A 124 -9.72 -11.63 1.26
C SER A 124 -10.93 -10.70 1.05
N ASN A 125 -12.15 -11.26 1.02
CA ASN A 125 -13.41 -10.52 0.91
C ASN A 125 -13.69 -9.61 2.11
N LEU A 126 -13.24 -9.99 3.31
CA LEU A 126 -13.40 -9.17 4.52
C LEU A 126 -12.28 -8.13 4.66
N PHE A 127 -11.12 -8.39 4.07
CA PHE A 127 -10.00 -7.47 4.08
C PHE A 127 -10.10 -6.37 3.00
N LEU A 128 -10.69 -6.66 1.84
CA LEU A 128 -10.84 -5.69 0.75
C LEU A 128 -11.53 -4.38 1.18
N PRO A 129 -12.67 -4.39 1.91
CA PRO A 129 -13.31 -3.15 2.37
C PRO A 129 -12.45 -2.33 3.34
N LEU A 130 -11.57 -2.98 4.12
CA LEU A 130 -10.62 -2.26 4.97
C LEU A 130 -9.62 -1.48 4.10
N VAL A 131 -9.06 -2.13 3.09
CA VAL A 131 -8.10 -1.51 2.18
C VAL A 131 -8.76 -0.37 1.40
N GLU A 132 -10.00 -0.56 0.96
CA GLU A 132 -10.77 0.50 0.30
C GLU A 132 -10.92 1.73 1.19
N VAL A 133 -11.32 1.57 2.46
CA VAL A 133 -11.40 2.69 3.41
C VAL A 133 -10.05 3.36 3.61
N LEU A 134 -8.97 2.59 3.84
CA LEU A 134 -7.64 3.15 4.04
C LEU A 134 -7.13 3.94 2.83
N LEU A 135 -7.51 3.55 1.61
CA LEU A 135 -7.13 4.28 0.40
C LEU A 135 -8.03 5.48 0.11
N CYS A 136 -9.32 5.39 0.43
CA CYS A 136 -10.33 6.41 0.08
C CYS A 136 -10.62 7.45 1.18
N GLN A 137 -10.01 7.33 2.35
CA GLN A 137 -10.22 8.24 3.47
C GLN A 137 -9.84 9.69 3.14
N GLU A 138 -10.67 10.65 3.53
CA GLU A 138 -10.40 12.09 3.34
C GLU A 138 -9.10 12.53 4.02
N SER A 139 -8.84 12.00 5.21
CA SER A 139 -7.59 12.23 5.92
C SER A 139 -7.20 11.00 6.76
N ILE A 140 -5.93 10.63 6.68
CA ILE A 140 -5.34 9.58 7.50
C ILE A 140 -4.46 10.25 8.55
N SER A 141 -4.73 10.03 9.84
CA SER A 141 -3.89 10.59 10.88
C SER A 141 -2.48 9.98 10.84
N GLY A 142 -1.47 10.76 11.19
CA GLY A 142 -0.09 10.28 11.30
C GLY A 142 0.06 9.00 12.15
N PRO A 143 -0.56 8.93 13.34
CA PRO A 143 -0.56 7.72 14.16
C PRO A 143 -1.18 6.51 13.48
N LEU A 144 -2.34 6.67 12.82
CA LEU A 144 -3.00 5.58 12.09
C LEU A 144 -2.12 5.09 10.95
N LEU A 145 -1.58 6.00 10.13
CA LEU A 145 -0.68 5.66 9.03
C LEU A 145 0.55 4.88 9.52
N ALA A 146 1.18 5.33 10.61
CA ALA A 146 2.32 4.65 11.20
C ALA A 146 1.95 3.23 11.67
N LYS A 147 0.78 3.07 12.30
CA LYS A 147 0.29 1.76 12.74
C LYS A 147 -0.03 0.83 11.57
N VAL A 148 -0.68 1.32 10.52
CA VAL A 148 -1.01 0.57 9.30
C VAL A 148 0.28 0.06 8.65
N VAL A 149 1.22 0.96 8.35
CA VAL A 149 2.50 0.61 7.71
C VAL A 149 3.28 -0.37 8.58
N HIS A 150 3.34 -0.16 9.90
CA HIS A 150 4.01 -1.08 10.81
C HIS A 150 3.39 -2.47 10.80
N THR A 151 2.06 -2.56 10.91
CA THR A 151 1.35 -3.85 10.92
C THR A 151 1.48 -4.59 9.59
N LEU A 152 1.43 -3.87 8.46
CA LEU A 152 1.62 -4.47 7.13
C LEU A 152 3.06 -4.96 6.93
N ASN A 153 4.07 -4.16 7.26
CA ASN A 153 5.47 -4.61 7.13
C ASN A 153 5.87 -5.69 8.13
N LYS A 154 5.16 -5.81 9.26
CA LYS A 154 5.41 -6.86 10.25
C LYS A 154 4.98 -8.25 9.78
N HIS A 155 3.93 -8.33 8.95
CA HIS A 155 3.32 -9.60 8.53
C HIS A 155 3.29 -9.72 7.00
N ASP A 156 4.06 -10.64 6.45
CA ASP A 156 4.34 -10.76 5.01
C ASP A 156 3.10 -11.17 4.20
N ASP A 157 2.26 -12.03 4.77
CA ASP A 157 0.97 -12.46 4.25
C ASP A 157 -0.03 -11.31 4.17
N LEU A 158 -0.18 -10.54 5.24
CA LEU A 158 -1.06 -9.38 5.28
C LEU A 158 -0.65 -8.34 4.24
N ARG A 159 0.67 -8.11 4.09
CA ARG A 159 1.23 -7.24 3.05
C ARG A 159 0.94 -7.76 1.63
N PHE A 160 1.04 -9.07 1.40
CA PHE A 160 0.67 -9.68 0.12
C PHE A 160 -0.82 -9.44 -0.22
N PHE A 161 -1.71 -9.75 0.72
CA PHE A 161 -3.15 -9.53 0.52
C PHE A 161 -3.49 -8.05 0.39
N PHE A 162 -2.69 -7.17 1.00
CA PHE A 162 -2.81 -5.73 0.82
C PHE A 162 -2.49 -5.33 -0.61
N PHE A 163 -1.37 -5.77 -1.19
CA PHE A 163 -1.05 -5.46 -2.59
C PHE A 163 -2.14 -5.95 -3.56
N ARG A 164 -2.68 -7.14 -3.35
CA ARG A 164 -3.77 -7.68 -4.17
C ARG A 164 -5.05 -6.84 -4.06
N SER A 165 -5.43 -6.47 -2.84
CA SER A 165 -6.63 -5.68 -2.57
C SER A 165 -6.49 -4.25 -3.08
N ALA A 166 -5.35 -3.61 -2.83
CA ALA A 166 -5.02 -2.27 -3.31
C ALA A 166 -5.01 -2.21 -4.83
N SER A 167 -4.41 -3.20 -5.51
CA SER A 167 -4.44 -3.30 -6.97
C SER A 167 -5.87 -3.35 -7.52
N LYS A 168 -6.75 -4.12 -6.87
CA LYS A 168 -8.17 -4.18 -7.23
C LYS A 168 -8.86 -2.82 -7.05
N VAL A 169 -8.72 -2.20 -5.88
CA VAL A 169 -9.32 -0.88 -5.57
C VAL A 169 -8.84 0.18 -6.56
N LEU A 170 -7.54 0.26 -6.82
CA LEU A 170 -6.97 1.22 -7.77
C LEU A 170 -7.45 0.98 -9.21
N THR A 171 -7.62 -0.28 -9.61
CA THR A 171 -8.15 -0.61 -10.94
C THR A 171 -9.64 -0.25 -11.06
N ASP A 172 -10.43 -0.52 -10.02
CA ASP A 172 -11.85 -0.17 -9.98
C ASP A 172 -12.04 1.36 -10.04
N GLN A 173 -11.23 2.12 -9.28
CA GLN A 173 -11.17 3.59 -9.33
C GLN A 173 -10.83 4.10 -10.74
N TYR A 174 -9.81 3.52 -11.39
CA TYR A 174 -9.42 3.92 -12.75
C TYR A 174 -10.54 3.67 -13.76
N SER A 175 -11.29 2.57 -13.61
CA SER A 175 -12.41 2.22 -14.48
C SER A 175 -13.69 3.04 -14.26
N GLY A 176 -13.68 3.98 -13.30
CA GLY A 176 -14.86 4.79 -12.95
C GLY A 176 -15.96 4.03 -12.21
N LYS A 177 -15.66 2.83 -11.67
CA LYS A 177 -16.60 2.08 -10.85
C LYS A 177 -16.60 2.66 -9.44
N LYS A 178 -17.70 3.33 -9.08
CA LYS A 178 -18.10 3.75 -7.72
C LYS A 178 -16.95 4.17 -6.81
N THR A 179 -16.66 5.47 -6.74
CA THR A 179 -15.89 6.02 -5.63
C THR A 179 -16.43 7.41 -5.31
N GLU A 180 -16.89 7.61 -4.06
CA GLU A 180 -17.43 8.90 -3.59
C GLU A 180 -16.30 9.91 -3.29
N SER A 181 -15.06 9.44 -3.11
CA SER A 181 -13.90 10.26 -2.77
C SER A 181 -13.21 10.87 -4.00
N THR A 182 -12.50 11.98 -3.80
CA THR A 182 -11.76 12.64 -4.89
C THR A 182 -10.60 11.76 -5.37
N PRO A 183 -10.40 11.58 -6.69
CA PRO A 183 -9.32 10.75 -7.22
C PRO A 183 -7.92 11.14 -6.69
N LEU A 184 -7.69 12.44 -6.46
CA LEU A 184 -6.40 12.95 -6.00
C LEU A 184 -6.04 12.50 -4.57
N ILE A 185 -7.00 12.53 -3.64
CA ILE A 185 -6.79 12.06 -2.26
C ILE A 185 -6.48 10.57 -2.26
N ASN A 186 -7.21 9.78 -3.08
CA ASN A 186 -7.00 8.34 -3.19
C ASN A 186 -5.57 8.01 -3.64
N ILE A 187 -5.07 8.74 -4.62
CA ILE A 187 -3.69 8.58 -5.14
C ILE A 187 -2.66 9.00 -4.08
N GLN A 188 -2.90 10.08 -3.34
CA GLN A 188 -2.02 10.51 -2.24
C GLN A 188 -1.94 9.45 -1.14
N ASN A 189 -3.08 8.93 -0.68
CA ASN A 189 -3.14 7.88 0.33
C ASN A 189 -2.45 6.60 -0.16
N ALA A 190 -2.76 6.15 -1.38
CA ALA A 190 -2.13 5.00 -1.99
C ALA A 190 -0.60 5.14 -2.03
N TYR A 191 -0.09 6.29 -2.49
CA TYR A 191 1.34 6.53 -2.54
C TYR A 191 1.98 6.54 -1.14
N THR A 192 1.37 7.23 -0.17
CA THR A 192 1.92 7.35 1.19
C THR A 192 2.01 6.01 1.93
N ILE A 193 1.11 5.07 1.64
CA ILE A 193 1.14 3.71 2.19
C ILE A 193 2.11 2.85 1.39
N ILE A 194 1.88 2.67 0.08
CA ILE A 194 2.60 1.71 -0.77
C ILE A 194 4.11 2.02 -0.81
N SER A 195 4.50 3.31 -0.86
CA SER A 195 5.93 3.70 -0.88
C SER A 195 6.70 3.35 0.40
N LYS A 196 6.01 3.10 1.52
CA LYS A 196 6.60 2.71 2.80
C LYS A 196 6.55 1.20 3.05
N LEU A 197 5.92 0.43 2.17
CA LEU A 197 5.87 -1.02 2.27
C LEU A 197 7.13 -1.63 1.66
N SER A 198 7.69 -2.63 2.34
CA SER A 198 8.78 -3.41 1.76
C SER A 198 8.24 -4.28 0.60
N PRO A 199 8.96 -4.39 -0.53
CA PRO A 199 8.44 -4.99 -1.75
C PRO A 199 8.28 -6.52 -1.68
N ALA A 200 9.08 -7.17 -0.85
CA ALA A 200 9.10 -8.61 -0.65
C ALA A 200 9.51 -8.95 0.80
N PRO A 201 9.30 -10.20 1.25
CA PRO A 201 9.86 -10.68 2.51
C PRO A 201 11.39 -10.66 2.49
N ASP A 202 12.02 -10.57 3.67
CA ASP A 202 13.49 -10.69 3.78
C ASP A 202 13.96 -12.09 3.38
N SER A 203 13.15 -13.11 3.70
CA SER A 203 13.32 -14.50 3.25
C SER A 203 11.94 -15.14 3.11
N PHE A 204 11.74 -15.86 2.01
CA PHE A 204 10.52 -16.64 1.79
C PHE A 204 10.48 -17.92 2.64
N ASP A 205 11.62 -18.36 3.17
CA ASP A 205 11.71 -19.53 4.05
C ASP A 205 11.32 -19.18 5.50
N SER A 206 11.43 -17.91 5.90
CA SER A 206 11.16 -17.43 7.26
C SER A 206 10.20 -16.24 7.29
N MET A 207 9.11 -16.36 6.52
CA MET A 207 8.05 -15.35 6.48
C MET A 207 7.40 -15.17 7.85
N LYS A 208 7.14 -13.92 8.24
CA LYS A 208 6.39 -13.57 9.44
C LYS A 208 4.92 -13.48 9.07
N LEU A 209 4.11 -14.44 9.53
CA LEU A 209 2.69 -14.49 9.20
C LEU A 209 1.83 -13.87 10.31
N LEU A 210 0.73 -13.21 9.95
CA LEU A 210 -0.28 -12.77 10.90
C LEU A 210 -1.03 -13.97 11.49
N CYS A 211 -1.36 -14.92 10.63
CA CYS A 211 -1.96 -16.20 11.00
C CYS A 211 -1.12 -17.33 10.42
N GLU A 212 -0.90 -18.35 11.23
CA GLU A 212 -0.26 -19.59 10.79
C GLU A 212 -1.31 -20.47 10.09
N TYR A 213 -1.86 -20.01 8.96
CA TYR A 213 -2.68 -20.89 8.11
C TYR A 213 -1.77 -21.92 7.44
N ASN A 214 -2.13 -23.21 7.57
CA ASN A 214 -1.48 -24.33 6.87
C ASN A 214 0.05 -24.24 6.78
N LEU A 215 0.72 -24.11 7.92
CA LEU A 215 2.07 -24.67 8.11
C LEU A 215 1.98 -26.08 8.73
N ALA A 216 0.80 -26.71 8.69
CA ALA A 216 0.62 -28.06 9.16
C ALA A 216 1.56 -28.98 8.37
N GLU A 217 2.51 -29.55 9.09
CA GLU A 217 3.36 -30.64 8.68
C GLU A 217 2.47 -31.80 8.18
N GLY A 218 2.12 -31.80 6.90
CA GLY A 218 1.19 -32.80 6.37
C GLY A 218 0.61 -32.48 5.01
N LYS A 219 1.36 -32.79 3.95
CA LYS A 219 0.86 -33.24 2.64
C LYS A 219 -0.37 -32.52 2.04
N ASP A 220 -0.38 -31.19 2.01
CA ASP A 220 -1.09 -30.50 0.93
C ASP A 220 -0.09 -30.26 -0.20
N GLU A 221 -0.27 -30.93 -1.34
CA GLU A 221 0.61 -30.85 -2.53
C GLU A 221 0.64 -29.45 -3.16
N ASN A 222 -0.19 -28.51 -2.67
CA ASN A 222 -0.29 -27.14 -3.17
C ASN A 222 0.05 -26.13 -2.07
N PRO A 223 1.30 -25.63 -2.00
CA PRO A 223 1.68 -24.59 -1.06
C PRO A 223 0.84 -23.33 -1.29
N ASN A 224 0.56 -22.59 -0.21
CA ASN A 224 -0.18 -21.33 -0.27
C ASN A 224 0.42 -20.39 -1.33
N PRO A 225 -0.37 -19.79 -2.24
CA PRO A 225 0.16 -19.05 -3.39
C PRO A 225 1.13 -17.92 -3.03
N PHE A 226 0.98 -17.31 -1.85
CA PHE A 226 1.81 -16.18 -1.44
C PHE A 226 3.22 -16.57 -0.99
N THR A 227 3.52 -17.84 -0.73
CA THR A 227 4.88 -18.30 -0.39
C THR A 227 5.80 -18.36 -1.61
N GLN A 228 5.22 -18.38 -2.82
CA GLN A 228 5.99 -18.38 -4.06
C GLN A 228 6.48 -16.95 -4.38
N PRO A 229 7.80 -16.75 -4.57
CA PRO A 229 8.35 -15.43 -4.88
C PRO A 229 7.75 -14.80 -6.14
N THR A 230 7.49 -15.61 -7.16
CA THR A 230 6.90 -15.17 -8.43
C THR A 230 5.50 -14.56 -8.26
N ILE A 231 4.66 -15.20 -7.45
CA ILE A 231 3.29 -14.75 -7.17
C ILE A 231 3.32 -13.50 -6.29
N TYR A 232 4.22 -13.45 -5.30
CA TYR A 232 4.41 -12.28 -4.44
C TYR A 232 4.83 -11.05 -5.24
N CYS A 233 5.90 -11.17 -6.03
CA CYS A 233 6.39 -10.10 -6.90
C CYS A 233 5.33 -9.69 -7.92
N ARG A 234 4.50 -10.61 -8.42
CA ARG A 234 3.37 -10.28 -9.30
C ARG A 234 2.30 -9.45 -8.58
N ALA A 235 1.96 -9.75 -7.33
CA ALA A 235 1.01 -8.95 -6.56
C ALA A 235 1.55 -7.53 -6.31
N PHE A 236 2.83 -7.41 -5.92
CA PHE A 236 3.52 -6.14 -5.80
C PHE A 236 3.51 -5.35 -7.12
N SER A 237 3.85 -6.02 -8.23
CA SER A 237 3.87 -5.42 -9.57
C SER A 237 2.51 -4.88 -9.99
N ASN A 238 1.47 -5.69 -9.82
CA ASN A 238 0.11 -5.30 -10.19
C ASN A 238 -0.39 -4.11 -9.35
N CYS A 239 0.04 -4.01 -8.09
CA CYS A 239 -0.28 -2.87 -7.23
C CYS A 239 0.35 -1.58 -7.75
N TRP A 240 1.66 -1.58 -8.01
CA TRP A 240 2.36 -0.41 -8.54
C TRP A 240 1.92 -0.03 -9.95
N LEU A 241 1.70 -0.99 -10.84
CA LEU A 241 1.19 -0.72 -12.18
C LEU A 241 -0.24 -0.16 -12.13
N ALA A 242 -1.11 -0.67 -11.26
CA ALA A 242 -2.45 -0.11 -11.08
C ALA A 242 -2.39 1.33 -10.55
N PHE A 243 -1.46 1.62 -9.64
CA PHE A 243 -1.21 2.97 -9.14
C PHE A 243 -0.71 3.92 -10.23
N MET A 244 0.32 3.53 -11.01
CA MET A 244 0.95 4.38 -12.03
C MET A 244 0.05 4.65 -13.25
N ARG A 245 -1.05 3.91 -13.43
CA ARG A 245 -2.06 4.19 -14.47
C ARG A 245 -2.86 5.46 -14.19
N HIS A 246 -2.94 5.88 -12.93
CA HIS A 246 -3.65 7.10 -12.55
C HIS A 246 -2.87 8.36 -12.91
N SER A 247 -3.57 9.48 -13.03
CA SER A 247 -2.95 10.79 -13.21
C SER A 247 -2.27 11.26 -11.92
N LEU A 248 -0.94 11.11 -11.87
CA LEU A 248 -0.17 11.40 -10.67
C LEU A 248 0.12 12.91 -10.53
N PRO A 249 -0.12 13.51 -9.34
CA PRO A 249 0.32 14.87 -9.05
C PRO A 249 1.85 15.02 -9.20
N ARG A 250 2.31 16.20 -9.62
CA ARG A 250 3.73 16.45 -9.98
C ARG A 250 4.73 16.00 -8.92
N GLU A 251 4.45 16.23 -7.63
CA GLU A 251 5.36 15.86 -6.55
C GLU A 251 5.41 14.34 -6.33
N ILE A 252 4.26 13.66 -6.38
CA ILE A 252 4.19 12.19 -6.30
C ILE A 252 4.89 11.58 -7.51
N TYR A 253 4.70 12.15 -8.70
CA TYR A 253 5.33 11.68 -9.92
C TYR A 253 6.86 11.71 -9.81
N LYS A 254 7.43 12.84 -9.34
CA LYS A 254 8.88 12.97 -9.10
C LYS A 254 9.38 11.97 -8.05
N SER A 255 8.74 11.89 -6.89
CA SER A 255 9.16 10.98 -5.81
C SER A 255 9.04 9.51 -6.21
N CYS A 256 8.03 9.16 -7.00
CA CYS A 256 7.88 7.83 -7.59
C CYS A 256 9.09 7.51 -8.48
N LEU A 257 9.39 8.37 -9.47
CA LEU A 257 10.52 8.20 -10.39
C LEU A 257 11.88 8.16 -9.68
N GLU A 258 12.07 8.95 -8.62
CA GLU A 258 13.30 8.96 -7.83
C GLU A 258 13.59 7.60 -7.17
N SER A 259 12.53 6.93 -6.69
CA SER A 259 12.60 5.61 -6.04
C SER A 259 12.52 4.42 -7.02
N LEU A 260 12.14 4.66 -8.26
CA LEU A 260 11.73 3.64 -9.22
C LEU A 260 12.82 2.60 -9.51
N HIS A 261 14.01 3.07 -9.89
CA HIS A 261 15.14 2.22 -10.30
C HIS A 261 15.68 1.33 -9.18
N GLN A 262 15.68 1.82 -7.93
CA GLN A 262 16.27 1.11 -6.79
C GLN A 262 15.28 0.28 -5.99
N LYS A 263 14.03 0.75 -5.85
CA LYS A 263 13.06 0.15 -4.92
C LYS A 263 11.91 -0.56 -5.62
N ILE A 264 11.63 -0.22 -6.88
CA ILE A 264 10.45 -0.73 -7.59
C ILE A 264 10.89 -1.74 -8.65
N ILE A 265 11.70 -1.32 -9.63
CA ILE A 265 12.13 -2.15 -10.79
C ILE A 265 12.67 -3.53 -10.38
N PRO A 266 13.56 -3.67 -9.38
CA PRO A 266 14.15 -4.97 -9.05
C PRO A 266 13.15 -6.02 -8.57
N TYR A 267 11.99 -5.58 -8.08
CA TYR A 267 10.94 -6.43 -7.51
C TYR A 267 9.73 -6.58 -8.45
N LEU A 268 9.78 -5.99 -9.64
CA LEU A 268 8.74 -6.17 -10.64
C LEU A 268 8.90 -7.51 -11.36
N SER A 269 7.79 -8.23 -11.53
CA SER A 269 7.76 -9.47 -12.29
C SER A 269 8.01 -9.25 -13.78
N LYS A 270 7.55 -8.12 -14.34
CA LYS A 270 7.78 -7.71 -15.74
C LYS A 270 8.08 -6.20 -15.80
N PRO A 271 9.34 -5.79 -15.59
CA PRO A 271 9.74 -4.38 -15.57
C PRO A 271 9.47 -3.63 -16.88
N VAL A 272 9.48 -4.34 -18.00
CA VAL A 272 9.19 -3.80 -19.36
C VAL A 272 7.82 -3.11 -19.45
N LEU A 273 6.85 -3.47 -18.59
CA LEU A 273 5.53 -2.82 -18.56
C LEU A 273 5.58 -1.36 -18.10
N LEU A 274 6.67 -0.90 -17.50
CA LEU A 274 6.88 0.51 -17.14
C LEU A 274 7.32 1.38 -18.31
N MET A 275 7.58 0.78 -19.48
CA MET A 275 8.20 1.51 -20.58
C MET A 275 7.36 2.68 -21.05
N ASP A 276 6.06 2.46 -21.26
CA ASP A 276 5.14 3.51 -21.71
C ASP A 276 5.10 4.68 -20.70
N PHE A 277 4.98 4.34 -19.40
CA PHE A 277 5.03 5.31 -18.32
C PHE A 277 6.33 6.13 -18.28
N LEU A 278 7.48 5.48 -18.52
CA LEU A 278 8.80 6.12 -18.53
C LEU A 278 9.01 6.98 -19.78
N VAL A 279 8.46 6.58 -20.92
CA VAL A 279 8.50 7.38 -22.16
C VAL A 279 7.67 8.64 -21.99
N ASP A 280 6.47 8.53 -21.41
CA ASP A 280 5.63 9.69 -21.09
C ASP A 280 6.33 10.63 -20.09
N ALA A 281 6.99 10.06 -19.08
CA ALA A 281 7.81 10.81 -18.14
C ALA A 281 8.98 11.54 -18.83
N TYR A 282 9.63 10.88 -19.79
CA TYR A 282 10.71 11.47 -20.57
C TYR A 282 10.24 12.60 -21.49
N ASN A 283 9.07 12.47 -22.09
CA ASN A 283 8.50 13.51 -22.96
C ASN A 283 8.07 14.77 -22.18
N THR A 284 7.98 14.69 -20.86
CA THR A 284 7.75 15.85 -19.99
C THR A 284 9.02 16.72 -19.89
N ASP A 285 8.88 18.01 -19.63
CA ASP A 285 10.03 18.91 -19.45
C ASP A 285 10.59 18.94 -18.01
N GLY A 286 11.87 19.30 -17.90
CA GLY A 286 12.57 19.55 -16.65
C GLY A 286 13.12 18.30 -15.96
N ILE A 287 13.17 18.35 -14.62
CA ILE A 287 13.81 17.31 -13.78
C ILE A 287 13.19 15.92 -13.97
N ILE A 288 11.89 15.85 -14.30
CA ILE A 288 11.16 14.59 -14.48
C ILE A 288 11.79 13.76 -15.61
N ARG A 289 12.18 14.40 -16.71
CA ARG A 289 12.83 13.76 -17.84
C ARG A 289 14.14 13.06 -17.44
N LEU A 290 14.94 13.74 -16.62
CA LEU A 290 16.18 13.18 -16.09
C LEU A 290 15.95 12.02 -15.13
N LEU A 291 14.92 12.11 -14.29
CA LEU A 291 14.55 11.02 -13.39
C LEU A 291 14.08 9.79 -14.19
N ALA A 292 13.26 9.99 -15.22
CA ALA A 292 12.79 8.94 -16.12
C ALA A 292 13.94 8.22 -16.84
N LEU A 293 14.96 8.96 -17.28
CA LEU A 293 16.13 8.36 -17.93
C LEU A 293 16.82 7.33 -17.04
N ASN A 294 16.87 7.54 -15.72
CA ASN A 294 17.44 6.53 -14.83
C ASN A 294 16.65 5.22 -14.86
N GLY A 295 15.32 5.30 -14.92
CA GLY A 295 14.48 4.11 -15.05
C GLY A 295 14.66 3.41 -16.38
N ILE A 296 14.69 4.18 -17.48
CA ILE A 296 14.96 3.65 -18.84
C ILE A 296 16.33 2.99 -18.89
N PHE A 297 17.35 3.61 -18.28
CA PHE A 297 18.69 3.04 -18.18
C PHE A 297 18.66 1.65 -17.57
N THR A 298 18.07 1.52 -16.38
CA THR A 298 17.96 0.24 -15.69
C THR A 298 17.24 -0.80 -16.54
N LEU A 299 16.18 -0.42 -17.28
CA LEU A 299 15.50 -1.35 -18.20
C LEU A 299 16.37 -1.80 -19.37
N ILE A 300 17.18 -0.90 -19.95
CA ILE A 300 18.09 -1.23 -21.04
C ILE A 300 19.19 -2.17 -20.53
N THR A 301 19.82 -1.86 -19.39
CA THR A 301 20.99 -2.60 -18.90
C THR A 301 20.65 -3.91 -18.21
N GLU A 302 19.59 -3.94 -17.41
CA GLU A 302 19.26 -5.12 -16.58
C GLU A 302 18.18 -5.99 -17.20
N HIS A 303 17.35 -5.43 -18.08
CA HIS A 303 16.23 -6.14 -18.70
C HIS A 303 16.32 -6.23 -20.23
N ASN A 304 17.49 -5.89 -20.80
CA ASN A 304 17.80 -5.97 -22.24
C ASN A 304 16.70 -5.34 -23.11
N LEU A 305 16.17 -4.21 -22.67
CA LEU A 305 15.14 -3.49 -23.42
C LEU A 305 15.78 -2.68 -24.54
N ASP A 306 15.37 -2.95 -25.78
CA ASP A 306 15.78 -2.15 -26.93
C ASP A 306 14.98 -0.84 -26.97
N TYR A 307 15.67 0.28 -26.73
CA TYR A 307 15.07 1.60 -26.85
C TYR A 307 15.57 2.35 -28.09
N PRO A 308 14.71 2.58 -29.11
CA PRO A 308 15.13 3.26 -30.32
C PRO A 308 15.52 4.71 -30.01
N ASP A 309 16.54 5.19 -30.74
CA ASP A 309 17.07 6.55 -30.64
C ASP A 309 17.50 6.97 -29.23
N PHE A 310 17.91 6.01 -28.40
CA PHE A 310 18.38 6.27 -27.04
C PHE A 310 19.43 7.38 -26.98
N TYR A 311 20.42 7.36 -27.88
CA TYR A 311 21.49 8.37 -27.88
C TYR A 311 21.04 9.75 -28.34
N ALA A 312 20.08 9.83 -29.27
CA ALA A 312 19.49 11.12 -29.64
C ALA A 312 18.73 11.73 -28.46
N LYS A 313 18.02 10.88 -27.71
CA LYS A 313 17.33 11.26 -26.48
C LYS A 313 18.31 11.61 -25.35
N LEU A 314 19.41 10.89 -25.22
CA LEU A 314 20.48 11.24 -24.26
C LEU A 314 21.08 12.61 -24.60
N TYR A 315 21.34 12.86 -25.89
CA TYR A 315 21.86 14.14 -26.38
C TYR A 315 20.89 15.30 -26.06
N ALA A 316 19.59 15.11 -26.26
CA ALA A 316 18.56 16.11 -25.94
C ALA A 316 18.47 16.47 -24.44
N LEU A 317 19.11 15.70 -23.54
CA LEU A 317 19.19 16.01 -22.11
C LEU A 317 20.32 16.94 -21.72
N PHE A 318 21.29 17.15 -22.61
CA PHE A 318 22.32 18.17 -22.43
C PHE A 318 21.72 19.55 -22.75
N ASP A 319 20.75 19.97 -21.93
CA ASP A 319 20.10 21.27 -21.99
C ASP A 319 20.87 22.32 -21.16
N SER A 320 20.56 23.59 -21.38
CA SER A 320 21.13 24.73 -20.61
C SER A 320 20.90 24.62 -19.11
N ASN A 321 19.86 23.88 -18.71
CA ASN A 321 19.45 23.73 -17.32
C ASN A 321 20.09 22.53 -16.62
N LEU A 322 20.79 21.66 -17.35
CA LEU A 322 21.32 20.38 -16.87
C LEU A 322 22.18 20.56 -15.62
N LEU A 323 23.07 21.55 -15.66
CA LEU A 323 24.01 21.87 -14.59
C LEU A 323 23.33 22.46 -13.35
N HIS A 324 22.10 22.97 -13.47
CA HIS A 324 21.33 23.55 -12.38
C HIS A 324 20.43 22.54 -11.68
N TYR A 325 20.22 21.35 -12.24
CA TYR A 325 19.38 20.34 -11.61
C TYR A 325 20.06 19.68 -10.40
N LYS A 326 19.26 19.45 -9.35
CA LYS A 326 19.68 18.75 -8.12
C LYS A 326 20.28 17.36 -8.38
N TYR A 327 19.79 16.65 -9.41
CA TYR A 327 20.17 15.26 -9.70
C TYR A 327 21.29 15.10 -10.74
N ARG A 328 22.00 16.19 -11.07
CA ARG A 328 23.05 16.20 -12.12
C ARG A 328 24.17 15.15 -11.90
N ALA A 329 24.63 14.96 -10.67
CA ALA A 329 25.70 14.01 -10.36
C ALA A 329 25.31 12.57 -10.71
N ARG A 330 24.05 12.22 -10.45
CA ARG A 330 23.49 10.91 -10.77
C ARG A 330 23.36 10.73 -12.29
N PHE A 331 22.90 11.78 -13.00
CA PHE A 331 22.87 11.77 -14.46
C PHE A 331 24.27 11.57 -15.07
N PHE A 332 25.28 12.33 -14.64
CA PHE A 332 26.63 12.21 -15.19
C PHE A 332 27.24 10.84 -14.96
N ARG A 333 26.97 10.21 -13.81
CA ARG A 333 27.38 8.82 -13.58
C ARG A 333 26.76 7.86 -14.59
N LEU A 334 25.49 8.04 -14.95
CA LEU A 334 24.86 7.22 -15.99
C LEU A 334 25.40 7.53 -17.38
N ALA A 335 25.60 8.80 -17.70
CA ALA A 335 26.17 9.23 -18.97
C ALA A 335 27.58 8.66 -19.16
N ASP A 336 28.42 8.65 -18.12
CA ASP A 336 29.75 8.08 -18.13
C ASP A 336 29.73 6.58 -18.48
N ILE A 337 28.84 5.81 -17.82
CA ILE A 337 28.66 4.38 -18.13
C ILE A 337 28.29 4.18 -19.61
N PHE A 338 27.36 4.97 -20.15
CA PHE A 338 26.98 4.85 -21.56
C PHE A 338 28.09 5.25 -22.52
N LEU A 339 28.73 6.39 -22.27
CA LEU A 339 29.79 6.92 -23.14
C LEU A 339 31.06 6.07 -23.10
N SER A 340 31.24 5.25 -22.06
CA SER A 340 32.29 4.25 -21.99
C SER A 340 32.04 3.01 -22.89
N SER A 341 30.86 2.90 -23.51
CA SER A 341 30.53 1.75 -24.37
C SER A 341 31.37 1.73 -25.65
N SER A 342 32.04 0.60 -25.90
CA SER A 342 32.93 0.40 -27.06
C SER A 342 32.20 0.42 -28.42
N TYR A 343 30.87 0.29 -28.43
CA TYR A 343 30.05 0.26 -29.65
C TYR A 343 29.62 1.65 -30.13
N LEU A 344 30.07 2.70 -29.46
CA LEU A 344 29.70 4.07 -29.80
C LEU A 344 30.58 4.66 -30.91
N PRO A 345 29.99 5.25 -31.96
CA PRO A 345 30.75 6.02 -32.93
C PRO A 345 31.46 7.21 -32.28
N SER A 346 32.74 7.42 -32.59
CA SER A 346 33.56 8.47 -31.96
C SER A 346 33.01 9.90 -32.13
N TYR A 347 32.30 10.17 -33.24
CA TYR A 347 31.68 11.47 -33.49
C TYR A 347 30.61 11.82 -32.45
N LEU A 348 29.88 10.82 -31.96
CA LEU A 348 28.79 11.02 -31.01
C LEU A 348 29.35 11.43 -29.64
N GLY A 349 30.39 10.75 -29.17
CA GLY A 349 31.08 11.13 -27.94
C GLY A 349 31.67 12.54 -28.04
N CYS A 350 32.30 12.88 -29.17
CA CYS A 350 32.84 14.22 -29.41
C CYS A 350 31.75 15.31 -29.37
N SER A 351 30.59 15.07 -30.00
CA SER A 351 29.48 16.03 -30.01
C SER A 351 28.91 16.29 -28.61
N ILE A 352 28.82 15.27 -27.76
CA ILE A 352 28.37 15.39 -26.37
C ILE A 352 29.39 16.18 -25.55
N CYS A 353 30.68 15.88 -25.69
CA CYS A 353 31.75 16.62 -25.02
C CYS A 353 31.78 18.11 -25.42
N GLN A 354 31.63 18.41 -26.71
CA GLN A 354 31.57 19.79 -27.20
C GLN A 354 30.36 20.54 -26.65
N THR A 355 29.19 19.89 -26.65
CA THR A 355 27.95 20.47 -26.10
C THR A 355 28.11 20.73 -24.60
N TYR A 356 28.64 19.76 -23.86
CA TYR A 356 28.92 19.90 -22.43
C TYR A 356 29.92 21.03 -22.14
N GLY A 357 31.01 21.15 -22.90
CA GLY A 357 31.98 22.24 -22.75
C GLY A 357 31.34 23.62 -22.94
N THR A 358 30.44 23.74 -23.92
CA THR A 358 29.68 24.98 -24.17
C THR A 358 28.75 25.31 -23.00
N LEU A 359 28.02 24.33 -22.49
CA LEU A 359 27.12 24.49 -21.33
C LEU A 359 27.88 24.92 -20.07
N VAL A 360 29.08 24.38 -19.83
CA VAL A 360 29.91 24.77 -18.69
C VAL A 360 30.37 26.22 -18.82
N LEU A 361 30.78 26.65 -20.01
CA LEU A 361 31.17 28.05 -20.26
C LEU A 361 30.00 29.02 -20.02
N ASP A 362 28.80 28.68 -20.48
CA ASP A 362 27.60 29.51 -20.26
C ASP A 362 27.20 29.55 -18.77
N SER A 363 27.26 28.41 -18.07
CA SER A 363 26.94 28.36 -16.64
C SER A 363 27.94 29.12 -15.75
N SER A 364 29.21 29.17 -16.17
CA SER A 364 30.26 29.93 -15.48
C SER A 364 30.19 31.43 -15.80
N ALA A 365 29.75 31.82 -17.00
CA ALA A 365 29.39 33.20 -17.32
C ALA A 365 28.19 33.70 -16.49
N CYS A 366 27.17 32.88 -16.27
CA CYS A 366 26.04 33.20 -15.39
C CYS A 366 26.41 33.26 -13.89
N ARG A 367 27.41 32.48 -13.44
CA ARG A 367 27.93 32.54 -12.05
C ARG A 367 28.68 33.83 -11.73
N ASN A 368 29.19 34.56 -12.71
CA ASN A 368 29.87 35.84 -12.48
C ASN A 368 28.90 37.02 -12.25
N HIS A 369 27.58 36.79 -12.20
CA HIS A 369 26.58 37.81 -11.92
C HIS A 369 25.72 37.58 -10.66
N TYR A 370 25.89 36.47 -9.93
CA TYR A 370 25.23 36.26 -8.63
C TYR A 370 26.17 35.60 -7.62
N ASP A 371 26.58 36.40 -6.63
CA ASP A 371 27.05 36.11 -5.27
C ASP A 371 28.03 34.93 -4.99
N PRO A 372 29.20 35.19 -4.36
CA PRO A 372 30.25 34.19 -4.12
C PRO A 372 30.04 33.32 -2.85
N SER A 373 28.80 32.99 -2.47
CA SER A 373 28.52 32.30 -1.20
C SER A 373 28.24 30.78 -1.28
N PHE A 374 28.52 30.13 -2.41
CA PHE A 374 28.39 28.67 -2.53
C PHE A 374 29.70 28.01 -2.95
N TYR A 375 30.67 28.07 -2.04
CA TYR A 375 31.72 27.06 -1.92
C TYR A 375 31.28 26.06 -0.84
N PHE A 376 30.92 24.85 -1.25
CA PHE A 376 31.25 23.57 -0.60
C PHE A 376 30.88 22.40 -1.54
#